data_AF-A0A6L5E3T8-F1
#
_entry.id   AF-A0A6L5E3T8-F1
#
_cell.length_a   1.000
_cell.length_b   1.000
_cell.length_c   1.000
_cell.angle_alpha   90.00
_cell.angle_beta   90.00
_cell.angle_gamma   90.00
#
_symmetry.space_group_name_H-M   'P 1'
#
loop_
_entity.id
_entity.type
_entity.pdbx_description
1 polymer ?
#
loop_
_entity_poly.entity_id
_entity_poly.type
_entity_poly.pdbx_seq_one_letter_code
_entity_poly.pdbx_strand_id
1 'polypeptide(L)'
;MKKQKIIQGLLQNSIELAHAKKYVFSGLTLVQLKLMIRNGIKSLSKTDIESDIVRTLLKLNIEKFISAMLTDSKRRFMTKRLEHRSFVNAQFDIKVLWPFY
;
A
#
# COMPACT_ATOMS: atom_id res chain seq x y z
N MET A 1 -8.12 19.18 3.12
CA MET A 1 -6.82 19.03 3.81
C MET A 1 -6.58 17.66 4.46
N LYS A 2 -7.48 17.10 5.29
CA LYS A 2 -7.22 15.84 6.04
C LYS A 2 -6.93 14.60 5.16
N LYS A 3 -7.71 14.35 4.08
CA LYS A 3 -7.50 13.21 3.15
C LYS A 3 -6.10 13.19 2.52
N GLN A 4 -5.61 14.34 2.08
CA GLN A 4 -4.31 14.45 1.41
C GLN A 4 -3.15 14.06 2.34
N LYS A 5 -3.20 14.49 3.61
CA LYS A 5 -2.20 14.14 4.62
C LYS A 5 -2.20 12.64 4.91
N ILE A 6 -3.37 11.99 4.93
CA ILE A 6 -3.47 10.53 5.11
C ILE A 6 -2.86 9.81 3.91
N ILE A 7 -3.18 10.22 2.68
CA ILE A 7 -2.61 9.63 1.46
C ILE A 7 -1.08 9.72 1.48
N GLN A 8 -0.54 10.91 1.79
CA GLN A 8 0.91 11.11 1.90
C GLN A 8 1.53 10.24 3.00
N GLY A 9 0.90 10.16 4.18
CA GLY A 9 1.37 9.34 5.29
C GLY A 9 1.39 7.84 4.96
N LEU A 10 0.35 7.33 4.28
CA LEU A 10 0.29 5.92 3.86
C LEU A 10 1.32 5.60 2.76
N LEU A 11 1.51 6.51 1.81
CA LEU A 11 2.53 6.35 0.77
C LEU A 11 3.93 6.33 1.38
N GLN A 12 4.22 7.27 2.30
CA GLN A 12 5.49 7.35 3.00
C GLN A 12 5.75 6.08 3.83
N ASN A 13 4.76 5.62 4.60
CA ASN A 13 4.85 4.35 5.34
C ASN A 13 5.19 3.19 4.41
N SER A 14 4.53 3.11 3.25
CA SER A 14 4.79 2.05 2.27
C SER A 14 6.23 2.04 1.76
N ILE A 15 6.79 3.22 1.49
CA ILE A 15 8.18 3.42 1.04
C ILE A 15 9.16 3.00 2.14
N GLU A 16 8.92 3.46 3.37
CA GLU A 16 9.75 3.12 4.53
C GLU A 16 9.76 1.62 4.80
N LEU A 17 8.60 0.95 4.72
CA LEU A 17 8.49 -0.49 4.86
C LEU A 17 9.28 -1.26 3.79
N ALA A 18 9.19 -0.83 2.53
CA ALA A 18 9.97 -1.44 1.45
C ALA A 18 11.48 -1.23 1.67
N HIS A 19 11.90 -0.02 2.00
CA HIS A 19 13.30 0.34 2.26
C HIS A 19 13.88 -0.43 3.44
N ALA A 20 13.13 -0.57 4.54
CA ALA A 20 13.51 -1.36 5.71
C ALA A 20 13.75 -2.84 5.35
N LYS A 21 13.11 -3.34 4.29
CA LYS A 21 13.31 -4.69 3.74
C LYS A 21 14.32 -4.73 2.59
N LYS A 22 15.03 -3.64 2.32
CA LYS A 22 16.03 -3.48 1.23
C LYS A 22 15.44 -3.56 -0.19
N TYR A 23 14.16 -3.20 -0.35
CA TYR A 23 13.51 -3.09 -1.65
C TYR A 23 13.18 -1.63 -1.98
N VAL A 24 13.14 -1.31 -3.27
CA VAL A 24 12.58 -0.05 -3.78
C VAL A 24 11.42 -0.35 -4.73
N PHE A 25 10.44 0.54 -4.81
CA PHE A 25 9.40 0.41 -5.83
C PHE A 25 9.95 0.79 -7.20
N SER A 26 9.56 0.08 -8.25
CA SER A 26 9.72 0.61 -9.61
C SER A 26 8.82 1.82 -9.83
N GLY A 27 9.17 2.70 -10.77
CA GLY A 27 8.39 3.93 -11.04
C GLY A 27 6.92 3.63 -11.35
N LEU A 28 6.66 2.61 -12.17
CA LEU A 28 5.30 2.14 -12.48
C LEU A 28 4.58 1.65 -11.22
N THR A 29 5.24 0.84 -10.39
CA THR A 29 4.66 0.30 -9.15
C THR A 29 4.31 1.41 -8.16
N LEU A 30 5.17 2.42 -8.03
CA LEU A 30 4.93 3.56 -7.16
C LEU A 30 3.71 4.38 -7.60
N VAL A 31 3.53 4.57 -8.90
CA VAL A 31 2.35 5.24 -9.47
C VAL A 31 1.07 4.45 -9.16
N GLN A 32 1.10 3.13 -9.37
CA GLN A 32 -0.04 2.25 -9.08
C GLN A 32 -0.40 2.23 -7.59
N LEU A 33 0.60 2.11 -6.71
CA LEU A 33 0.41 2.20 -5.27
C LEU A 33 -0.22 3.52 -4.84
N LYS A 34 0.26 4.64 -5.39
CA LYS A 34 -0.32 5.96 -5.13
C LYS A 34 -1.77 6.06 -5.59
N LEU A 35 -2.12 5.49 -6.75
CA LEU A 35 -3.48 5.45 -7.28
C LEU A 35 -4.40 4.62 -6.39
N MET A 36 -3.98 3.41 -6.00
CA MET A 36 -4.73 2.52 -5.12
C MET A 36 -5.04 3.19 -3.78
N ILE A 37 -4.02 3.77 -3.12
CA ILE A 37 -4.20 4.51 -1.86
C ILE A 37 -5.16 5.69 -2.08
N ARG A 38 -4.99 6.47 -3.14
CA ARG A 38 -5.84 7.64 -3.41
C ARG A 38 -7.30 7.23 -3.61
N ASN A 39 -7.55 6.16 -4.36
CA ASN A 39 -8.90 5.67 -4.62
C ASN A 39 -9.55 5.14 -3.34
N GLY A 40 -8.82 4.35 -2.56
CA GLY A 40 -9.30 3.85 -1.27
C GLY A 40 -9.61 4.96 -0.27
N ILE A 41 -8.76 5.99 -0.16
CA ILE A 41 -9.06 7.14 0.72
C ILE A 41 -10.20 8.02 0.17
N LYS A 42 -10.39 8.07 -1.14
CA LYS A 42 -11.48 8.84 -1.76
C LYS A 42 -12.84 8.26 -1.36
N SER A 43 -12.98 6.94 -1.32
CA SER A 43 -14.22 6.25 -0.96
C SER A 43 -14.59 6.35 0.53
N LEU A 44 -13.66 6.74 1.41
CA LEU A 44 -13.93 6.94 2.83
C LEU A 44 -14.84 8.15 3.09
N SER A 45 -15.79 7.96 4.01
CA SER A 45 -16.63 9.03 4.53
C SER A 45 -15.83 9.97 5.44
N LYS A 46 -16.42 11.11 5.80
CA LYS A 46 -15.76 12.07 6.71
C LYS A 46 -15.54 11.46 8.10
N THR A 47 -16.50 10.69 8.61
CA THR A 47 -16.42 10.02 9.91
C THR A 47 -15.31 8.98 9.94
N ASP A 48 -15.14 8.20 8.86
CA ASP A 48 -14.05 7.22 8.74
C ASP A 48 -12.68 7.87 8.86
N ILE A 49 -12.52 9.06 8.28
CA ILE A 49 -11.25 9.80 8.28
C ILE A 49 -10.91 10.40 9.63
N GLU A 50 -11.92 10.65 10.45
CA GLU A 50 -11.77 11.20 11.78
C GLU A 50 -11.58 10.11 12.84
N SER A 51 -11.91 8.86 12.52
CA SER A 51 -11.69 7.70 13.39
C SER A 51 -10.23 7.23 13.42
N ASP A 52 -9.64 7.20 14.61
CA ASP A 52 -8.28 6.67 14.82
C ASP A 52 -8.23 5.14 14.65
N ILE A 53 -9.33 4.43 14.92
CA ILE A 53 -9.45 3.00 14.65
C ILE A 53 -9.29 2.75 13.15
N VAL A 54 -10.02 3.51 12.33
CA VAL A 54 -9.93 3.38 10.86
C VAL A 54 -8.53 3.75 10.37
N ARG A 55 -7.92 4.82 10.89
CA ARG A 55 -6.54 5.19 10.52
C ARG A 55 -5.53 4.09 10.83
N THR A 56 -5.69 3.42 11.97
CA THR A 56 -4.84 2.28 12.35
C THR A 56 -5.06 1.11 11.40
N LEU A 57 -6.32 0.80 11.09
CA LEU A 57 -6.67 -0.24 10.13
C LEU A 57 -6.08 0.02 8.73
N LEU A 58 -6.13 1.27 8.25
CA LEU A 58 -5.53 1.65 6.97
C LEU A 58 -4.03 1.38 6.92
N LYS A 59 -3.30 1.69 8.00
CA LYS A 59 -1.86 1.41 8.09
C LYS A 59 -1.58 -0.09 8.05
N LEU A 60 -2.27 -0.87 8.90
CA LEU A 60 -2.15 -2.33 8.94
C LEU A 60 -2.46 -2.97 7.59
N ASN A 61 -3.46 -2.44 6.88
CA ASN A 61 -3.86 -2.98 5.59
C ASN A 61 -2.79 -2.70 4.51
N ILE A 62 -2.20 -1.51 4.51
CA ILE A 62 -1.05 -1.21 3.65
C ILE A 62 0.16 -2.08 4.01
N GLU A 63 0.45 -2.29 5.29
CA GLU A 63 1.55 -3.17 5.71
C GLU A 63 1.38 -4.60 5.23
N LYS A 64 0.16 -5.15 5.33
CA LYS A 64 -0.18 -6.47 4.77
C LYS A 64 0.00 -6.49 3.26
N PHE A 65 -0.43 -5.44 2.56
CA PHE A 65 -0.24 -5.30 1.11
C PHE A 65 1.23 -5.32 0.70
N ILE A 66 2.06 -4.48 1.32
CA ILE A 66 3.50 -4.46 1.03
C ILE A 66 4.17 -5.79 1.40
N SER A 67 3.74 -6.44 2.49
CA SER A 67 4.27 -7.74 2.89
C SER A 67 3.96 -8.84 1.87
N ALA A 68 2.77 -8.84 1.28
CA ALA A 68 2.42 -9.77 0.20
C ALA A 68 3.26 -9.49 -1.06
N MET A 69 3.42 -8.22 -1.44
CA MET A 69 4.29 -7.84 -2.56
C MET A 69 5.72 -8.34 -2.37
N LEU A 70 6.29 -8.16 -1.17
CA LEU A 70 7.63 -8.63 -0.82
C LEU A 70 7.72 -10.16 -0.85
N THR A 71 6.68 -10.85 -0.40
CA THR A 71 6.62 -12.31 -0.42
C THR A 71 6.62 -12.84 -1.85
N ASP A 72 5.78 -12.28 -2.72
CA ASP A 72 5.75 -12.62 -4.14
C ASP A 72 7.09 -12.29 -4.83
N SER A 73 7.66 -11.12 -4.54
CA SER A 73 8.95 -10.69 -5.08
C SER A 73 10.08 -11.65 -4.70
N LYS A 74 10.12 -12.11 -3.45
CA LYS A 74 11.06 -13.15 -2.98
C LYS A 74 10.86 -14.48 -3.68
N ARG A 75 9.61 -14.94 -3.84
CA ARG A 75 9.29 -16.18 -4.58
C ARG A 75 9.77 -16.13 -6.04
N ARG A 76 9.87 -14.92 -6.61
CA ARG A 76 10.38 -14.66 -7.97
C ARG A 76 11.88 -14.36 -8.02
N PHE A 77 12.61 -14.53 -6.92
CA PHE A 77 14.04 -14.24 -6.82
C PHE A 77 14.43 -12.79 -7.16
N MET A 78 13.51 -11.84 -6.96
CA MET A 78 13.80 -10.43 -7.15
C MET A 78 14.57 -9.89 -5.94
N THR A 79 15.71 -9.24 -6.18
CA THR A 79 16.67 -8.94 -5.11
C THR A 79 16.64 -7.51 -4.60
N LYS A 80 16.07 -6.56 -5.36
CA LYS A 80 16.18 -5.12 -5.03
C LYS A 80 14.93 -4.30 -5.32
N ARG A 81 13.99 -4.80 -6.13
CA ARG A 81 12.89 -3.97 -6.65
C ARG A 81 11.55 -4.69 -6.58
N LEU A 82 10.52 -3.96 -6.16
CA LEU A 82 9.13 -4.38 -6.26
C LEU A 82 8.59 -3.92 -7.61
N GLU A 83 8.23 -4.89 -8.44
CA GLU A 83 7.73 -4.66 -9.80
C GLU A 83 6.21 -4.80 -9.87
N HIS A 84 5.66 -4.33 -10.98
CA HIS A 84 4.23 -4.31 -11.23
C HIS A 84 3.58 -5.69 -11.08
N ARG A 85 4.27 -6.77 -11.44
CA ARG A 85 3.71 -8.12 -11.30
C ARG A 85 3.51 -8.53 -9.85
N SER A 86 4.40 -8.12 -8.94
CA SER A 86 4.24 -8.36 -7.51
C SER A 86 3.15 -7.49 -6.90
N PHE A 87 2.93 -6.29 -7.43
CA PHE A 87 1.79 -5.46 -7.07
C PHE A 87 0.47 -6.14 -7.42
N VAL A 88 0.32 -6.58 -8.68
CA VAL A 88 -0.91 -7.22 -9.17
C VAL A 88 -1.21 -8.48 -8.35
N ASN A 89 -0.21 -9.33 -8.13
CA ASN A 89 -0.36 -10.54 -7.32
C ASN A 89 -0.79 -10.22 -5.89
N ALA A 90 -0.16 -9.23 -5.24
CA ALA A 90 -0.57 -8.81 -3.90
C ALA A 90 -2.01 -8.29 -3.88
N GLN A 91 -2.45 -7.56 -4.91
CA GLN A 91 -3.83 -7.08 -4.99
C GLN A 91 -4.82 -8.25 -5.09
N PHE A 92 -4.47 -9.30 -5.85
CA PHE A 92 -5.27 -10.52 -5.95
C PHE A 92 -5.31 -11.33 -4.64
N ASP A 93 -4.18 -11.43 -3.94
CA ASP A 93 -4.06 -12.19 -2.68
C ASP A 93 -4.86 -11.53 -1.55
N ILE A 94 -5.12 -10.24 -1.67
CA ILE A 94 -5.54 -9.40 -0.56
C ILE A 94 -6.85 -8.64 -0.84
N LYS A 95 -7.70 -9.18 -1.71
CA LYS A 95 -9.00 -8.64 -2.15
C LYS A 95 -9.93 -8.13 -1.04
N VAL A 96 -9.68 -8.49 0.22
CA VAL A 96 -10.51 -8.16 1.40
C VAL A 96 -10.00 -6.96 2.19
N LEU A 97 -8.85 -6.35 1.84
CA LEU A 97 -8.36 -5.19 2.58
C LEU A 97 -9.03 -3.91 2.11
N TRP A 98 -10.17 -3.63 2.71
CA TRP A 98 -10.82 -2.34 2.59
C TRP A 98 -9.89 -1.21 3.04
N PRO A 99 -9.83 -0.05 2.37
CA PRO A 99 -10.49 0.31 1.10
C PRO A 99 -9.56 0.13 -0.12
N PHE A 100 -8.53 -0.72 -0.05
CA PHE A 100 -7.45 -0.84 -1.04
C PHE A 100 -7.62 -2.02 -2.01
N TYR A 101 -8.85 -2.23 -2.49
CA TYR A 101 -9.16 -3.23 -3.52
C TYR A 101 -8.91 -2.71 -4.93
#